data_AF-A0A969JLK7-F1
#
_entry.id   AF-A0A969JLK7-F1
#
_cell.length_a   1.000
_cell.length_b   1.000
_cell.length_c   1.000
_cell.angle_alpha   90.00
_cell.angle_beta   90.00
_cell.angle_gamma   90.00
#
_symmetry.space_group_name_H-M   'P 1'
#
loop_
_entity.id
_entity.type
_entity.pdbx_description
1 polymer ?
#
loop_
_entity_poly.entity_id
_entity_poly.type
_entity_poly.pdbx_seq_one_letter_code
_entity_poly.pdbx_strand_id
1 'polypeptide(L)'
;MRPDQLEARDRKIQVKRFPQRNLPIGQVANHALYVKGEPPIGSASFNPPTVAMDPETGQGLPFATYVYATQIADVDVDDETGEVEVLRIVASHDCGTAINPMLVEGQIEGGISMGLGLALQEEILFDDKGRQINPNLTNYIMPTSLDMPEIEVDIVPSFDPTGPFGAKGVGEPTSVPTAAAILNAIHDAVGARVYALPATAEKVLAAIKAARAQDTKQLPGAKPALTGPVA
;
A
#
# COMPACT_ATOMS: atom_id res chain seq x y z
N MET A 1 47.00 8.42 -14.70
CA MET A 1 46.15 7.25 -14.35
C MET A 1 44.90 7.35 -15.19
N ARG A 2 44.36 6.22 -15.63
CA ARG A 2 43.13 6.26 -16.43
C ARG A 2 41.91 6.38 -15.50
N PRO A 3 40.85 7.12 -15.88
CA PRO A 3 39.67 7.31 -15.03
C PRO A 3 39.01 5.99 -14.55
N ASP A 4 39.02 4.94 -15.37
CA ASP A 4 38.48 3.60 -15.06
C ASP A 4 39.19 2.90 -13.87
N GLN A 5 40.40 3.34 -13.52
CA GLN A 5 41.21 2.79 -12.43
C GLN A 5 40.94 3.47 -11.08
N LEU A 6 40.12 4.52 -11.06
CA LEU A 6 39.78 5.30 -9.87
C LEU A 6 38.39 4.93 -9.36
N GLU A 7 38.17 5.07 -8.07
CA GLU A 7 36.86 5.00 -7.43
C GLU A 7 36.72 6.07 -6.35
N ALA A 8 35.49 6.51 -6.10
CA ALA A 8 35.14 7.36 -4.98
C ALA A 8 34.60 6.48 -3.85
N ARG A 9 35.31 6.41 -2.73
CA ARG A 9 34.95 5.56 -1.57
C ARG A 9 35.42 6.21 -0.28
N ASP A 10 34.64 6.10 0.78
CA ASP A 10 35.00 6.58 2.13
C ASP A 10 35.51 8.03 2.15
N ARG A 11 34.85 8.91 1.37
CA ARG A 11 35.20 10.34 1.16
C ARG A 11 36.57 10.58 0.50
N LYS A 12 37.08 9.60 -0.24
CA LYS A 12 38.37 9.66 -0.94
C LYS A 12 38.22 9.27 -2.41
N ILE A 13 39.09 9.81 -3.25
CA ILE A 13 39.35 9.29 -4.59
C ILE A 13 40.58 8.38 -4.48
N GLN A 14 40.42 7.10 -4.78
CA GLN A 14 41.47 6.10 -4.61
C GLN A 14 41.65 5.22 -5.85
N VAL A 15 42.83 4.63 -5.97
CA VAL A 15 43.14 3.66 -7.03
C VAL A 15 42.56 2.31 -6.64
N LYS A 16 41.65 1.76 -7.44
CA LYS A 16 40.91 0.51 -7.13
C LYS A 16 41.81 -0.63 -6.64
N ARG A 17 42.96 -0.84 -7.30
CA ARG A 17 43.91 -1.92 -6.96
C ARG A 17 44.91 -1.55 -5.87
N PHE A 18 45.06 -0.26 -5.55
CA PHE A 18 46.04 0.25 -4.58
C PHE A 18 45.40 1.36 -3.73
N PRO A 19 44.48 1.03 -2.81
CA PRO A 19 43.74 2.01 -2.01
C PRO A 19 44.63 2.94 -1.19
N GLN A 20 45.87 2.53 -0.85
CA GLN A 20 46.87 3.37 -0.20
C GLN A 20 47.26 4.61 -1.03
N ARG A 21 47.03 4.57 -2.34
CA ARG A 21 47.17 5.73 -3.23
C ARG A 21 45.81 6.41 -3.33
N ASN A 22 45.57 7.38 -2.47
CA ASN A 22 44.31 8.10 -2.39
C ASN A 22 44.52 9.59 -2.09
N LEU A 23 43.48 10.38 -2.36
CA LEU A 23 43.34 11.77 -1.92
C LEU A 23 41.94 11.98 -1.34
N PRO A 24 41.76 12.83 -0.32
CA PRO A 24 40.44 13.26 0.13
C PRO A 24 39.64 13.89 -1.02
N ILE A 25 38.35 13.58 -1.12
CA ILE A 25 37.51 14.06 -2.23
C ILE A 25 37.45 15.59 -2.29
N GLY A 26 37.46 16.27 -1.14
CA GLY A 26 37.51 17.73 -1.06
C GLY A 26 38.81 18.31 -1.60
N GLN A 27 39.94 17.61 -1.45
CA GLN A 27 41.22 18.04 -2.03
C GLN A 27 41.20 17.92 -3.55
N VAL A 28 40.60 16.85 -4.08
CA VAL A 28 40.44 16.65 -5.53
C VAL A 28 39.51 17.72 -6.11
N ALA A 29 38.39 18.00 -5.47
CA ALA A 29 37.44 19.04 -5.88
C ALA A 29 38.07 20.44 -5.85
N ASN A 30 38.79 20.79 -4.78
CA ASN A 30 39.49 22.08 -4.68
C ASN A 30 40.59 22.23 -5.73
N HIS A 31 41.33 21.15 -6.01
CA HIS A 31 42.35 21.17 -7.06
C HIS A 31 41.72 21.34 -8.45
N ALA A 32 40.61 20.66 -8.73
CA ALA A 32 39.86 20.81 -9.97
C ALA A 32 39.36 22.26 -10.14
N LEU A 33 38.75 22.83 -9.10
CA LEU A 33 38.22 24.20 -9.11
C LEU A 33 39.32 25.27 -9.23
N TYR A 34 40.28 25.30 -8.31
CA TYR A 34 41.18 26.44 -8.15
C TYR A 34 42.49 26.30 -8.92
N VAL A 35 42.98 25.07 -9.12
CA VAL A 35 44.26 24.85 -9.81
C VAL A 35 44.03 24.58 -11.29
N LYS A 36 43.02 23.80 -11.63
CA LYS A 36 42.68 23.49 -13.03
C LYS A 36 41.68 24.46 -13.65
N GLY A 37 40.90 25.19 -12.86
CA GLY A 37 39.80 26.01 -13.39
C GLY A 37 38.64 25.19 -13.95
N GLU A 38 38.54 23.91 -13.57
CA GLU A 38 37.56 22.93 -14.04
C GLU A 38 36.65 22.52 -12.86
N PRO A 39 35.62 23.31 -12.51
CA PRO A 39 34.71 22.96 -11.43
C PRO A 39 33.96 21.65 -11.75
N PRO A 40 33.75 20.75 -10.76
CA PRO A 40 32.97 19.54 -10.97
C PRO A 40 31.48 19.87 -11.05
N ILE A 41 30.98 20.05 -12.28
CA ILE A 41 29.58 20.36 -12.59
C ILE A 41 29.01 19.21 -13.44
N GLY A 42 27.81 18.74 -13.11
CA GLY A 42 27.11 17.71 -13.86
C GLY A 42 25.61 17.97 -13.93
N SER A 43 24.98 17.58 -15.04
CA SER A 43 23.53 17.61 -15.24
C SER A 43 23.11 16.36 -15.99
N ALA A 44 21.97 15.80 -15.61
CA ALA A 44 21.39 14.62 -16.24
C ALA A 44 19.86 14.67 -16.10
N SER A 45 19.16 13.99 -16.99
CA SER A 45 17.71 13.77 -16.93
C SER A 45 17.42 12.29 -17.16
N PHE A 46 16.27 11.85 -16.64
CA PHE A 46 15.76 10.51 -16.85
C PHE A 46 14.30 10.60 -17.25
N ASN A 47 13.93 9.85 -18.29
CA ASN A 47 12.54 9.68 -18.70
C ASN A 47 12.27 8.16 -18.79
N PRO A 48 11.31 7.62 -18.01
CA PRO A 48 10.97 6.20 -18.09
C PRO A 48 10.58 5.78 -19.51
N PRO A 49 11.01 4.61 -19.99
CA PRO A 49 10.63 4.11 -21.31
C PRO A 49 9.18 3.61 -21.29
N THR A 50 8.23 4.42 -21.77
CA THR A 50 6.81 4.07 -21.84
C THR A 50 6.24 4.29 -23.25
N VAL A 51 5.14 3.60 -23.55
CA VAL A 51 4.35 3.77 -24.77
C VAL A 51 2.96 4.25 -24.38
N ALA A 52 2.53 5.36 -24.97
CA ALA A 52 1.20 5.91 -24.74
C ALA A 52 0.12 4.88 -25.04
N MET A 53 -0.99 4.95 -24.30
CA MET A 53 -2.15 4.12 -24.58
C MET A 53 -2.89 4.65 -25.80
N ASP A 54 -3.33 3.74 -26.67
CA ASP A 54 -4.28 4.02 -27.72
C ASP A 54 -5.63 4.46 -27.10
N PRO A 55 -6.20 5.61 -27.51
CA PRO A 55 -7.40 6.16 -26.88
C PRO A 55 -8.70 5.40 -27.21
N GLU A 56 -8.73 4.62 -28.29
CA GLU A 56 -9.92 3.83 -28.68
C GLU A 56 -9.92 2.45 -28.04
N THR A 57 -8.74 1.83 -27.92
CA THR A 57 -8.59 0.43 -27.49
C THR A 57 -8.00 0.27 -26.09
N GLY A 58 -7.38 1.32 -25.54
CA GLY A 58 -6.66 1.29 -24.27
C GLY A 58 -5.34 0.51 -24.29
N GLN A 59 -4.89 0.03 -25.45
CA GLN A 59 -3.67 -0.78 -25.55
C GLN A 59 -2.41 0.08 -25.51
N GLY A 60 -1.39 -0.33 -24.75
CA GLY A 60 -0.12 0.38 -24.65
C GLY A 60 0.82 -0.21 -23.61
N LEU A 61 1.93 0.49 -23.35
CA LEU A 61 2.89 0.17 -22.27
C LEU A 61 3.09 1.41 -21.40
N PRO A 62 2.06 1.86 -20.66
CA PRO A 62 2.07 3.16 -19.99
C PRO A 62 3.03 3.24 -18.79
N PHE A 63 3.48 2.09 -18.25
CA PHE A 63 4.33 2.03 -17.07
C PHE A 63 5.63 1.27 -17.38
N ALA A 64 6.76 1.83 -16.93
CA ALA A 64 8.07 1.20 -17.08
C ALA A 64 8.35 0.14 -15.99
N THR A 65 7.64 0.23 -14.86
CA THR A 65 7.75 -0.68 -13.71
C THR A 65 6.39 -0.87 -13.05
N TYR A 66 6.26 -1.97 -12.31
CA TYR A 66 5.09 -2.28 -11.51
C TYR A 66 5.51 -2.59 -10.07
N VAL A 67 4.71 -2.07 -9.15
CA VAL A 67 4.83 -2.26 -7.70
C VAL A 67 3.71 -3.21 -7.30
N TYR A 68 4.03 -4.16 -6.42
CA TYR A 68 3.09 -5.15 -5.93
C TYR A 68 2.95 -5.03 -4.43
N ALA A 69 1.75 -5.30 -3.94
CA ALA A 69 1.42 -5.25 -2.52
C ALA A 69 0.43 -6.34 -2.20
N THR A 70 0.60 -6.99 -1.05
CA THR A 70 -0.38 -7.90 -0.46
C THR A 70 -0.55 -7.52 1.00
N GLN A 71 -1.79 -7.44 1.46
CA GLN A 71 -2.11 -7.25 2.87
C GLN A 71 -3.09 -8.31 3.33
N ILE A 72 -2.92 -8.74 4.57
CA ILE A 72 -3.84 -9.63 5.29
C ILE A 72 -4.31 -8.85 6.52
N ALA A 73 -5.63 -8.78 6.71
CA ALA A 73 -6.24 -8.14 7.88
C ALA A 73 -6.82 -9.21 8.80
N ASP A 74 -6.63 -9.02 10.10
CA ASP A 74 -7.27 -9.76 11.17
C ASP A 74 -8.26 -8.79 11.86
N VAL A 75 -9.51 -9.21 12.02
CA VAL A 75 -10.60 -8.34 12.49
C VAL A 75 -11.47 -9.06 13.51
N ASP A 76 -11.97 -8.32 14.48
CA ASP A 76 -13.09 -8.72 15.33
C ASP A 76 -14.35 -7.99 14.86
N VAL A 77 -15.48 -8.71 14.83
CA VAL A 77 -16.77 -8.16 14.36
C VAL A 77 -17.84 -8.50 15.37
N ASP A 78 -18.44 -7.47 15.98
CA ASP A 78 -19.62 -7.61 16.82
C ASP A 78 -20.84 -7.83 15.91
N ASP A 79 -21.48 -8.99 16.02
CA ASP A 79 -22.59 -9.40 15.17
C ASP A 79 -23.96 -8.85 15.62
N GLU A 80 -24.03 -8.20 16.78
CA GLU A 80 -25.20 -7.50 17.31
C GLU A 80 -25.19 -6.02 16.92
N THR A 81 -24.02 -5.38 16.88
CA THR A 81 -23.85 -3.95 16.56
C THR A 81 -23.34 -3.68 15.15
N GLY A 82 -22.59 -4.62 14.57
CA GLY A 82 -21.86 -4.48 13.31
C GLY A 82 -20.53 -3.73 13.46
N GLU A 83 -20.11 -3.37 14.68
CA GLU A 83 -18.81 -2.73 14.91
C GLU A 83 -17.67 -3.66 14.50
N VAL A 84 -16.64 -3.09 13.88
CA VAL A 84 -15.47 -3.82 13.38
C VAL A 84 -14.23 -3.23 14.01
N GLU A 85 -13.47 -4.06 14.72
CA GLU A 85 -12.14 -3.73 15.23
C GLU A 85 -11.09 -4.41 14.34
N VAL A 86 -10.12 -3.65 13.84
CA VAL A 86 -8.98 -4.23 13.11
C VAL A 86 -7.90 -4.52 14.13
N LEU A 87 -7.60 -5.80 14.34
CA LEU A 87 -6.64 -6.24 15.36
C LEU A 87 -5.21 -6.15 14.83
N ARG A 88 -5.00 -6.61 13.60
CA ARG A 88 -3.67 -6.75 13.00
C ARG A 88 -3.72 -6.63 11.48
N ILE A 89 -2.68 -6.03 10.89
CA ILE A 89 -2.44 -6.05 9.45
C ILE A 89 -1.01 -6.53 9.19
N VAL A 90 -0.89 -7.57 8.37
CA VAL A 90 0.40 -8.01 7.80
C VAL A 90 0.49 -7.48 6.39
N ALA A 91 1.54 -6.73 6.08
CA ALA A 91 1.72 -6.04 4.81
C ALA A 91 3.04 -6.43 4.15
N SER A 92 2.96 -7.01 2.95
CA SER A 92 4.12 -7.37 2.13
C SER A 92 4.13 -6.53 0.85
N HIS A 93 5.19 -5.74 0.65
CA HIS A 93 5.29 -4.75 -0.42
C HIS A 93 6.58 -4.90 -1.24
N ASP A 94 6.45 -4.98 -2.56
CA ASP A 94 7.55 -4.97 -3.52
C ASP A 94 7.86 -3.55 -3.99
N CYS A 95 8.78 -2.88 -3.30
CA CYS A 95 9.32 -1.57 -3.72
C CYS A 95 10.67 -1.69 -4.43
N GLY A 96 11.01 -2.85 -5.00
CA GLY A 96 12.35 -3.10 -5.50
C GLY A 96 13.37 -3.15 -4.37
N THR A 97 14.49 -2.46 -4.57
CA THR A 97 15.49 -2.27 -3.52
C THR A 97 15.08 -1.08 -2.65
N ALA A 98 14.78 -1.34 -1.37
CA ALA A 98 14.50 -0.29 -0.40
C ALA A 98 15.75 0.58 -0.16
N ILE A 99 15.74 1.81 -0.69
CA ILE A 99 16.82 2.79 -0.48
C ILE A 99 16.99 3.11 1.00
N ASN A 100 15.87 3.24 1.71
CA ASN A 100 15.83 3.42 3.15
C ASN A 100 14.66 2.58 3.72
N PRO A 101 14.93 1.38 4.26
CA PRO A 101 13.90 0.48 4.78
C PRO A 101 12.99 1.14 5.84
N MET A 102 13.55 1.93 6.75
CA MET A 102 12.78 2.62 7.80
C MET A 102 11.75 3.61 7.21
N LEU A 103 12.09 4.31 6.12
CA LEU A 103 11.13 5.20 5.46
C LEU A 103 10.07 4.43 4.67
N VAL A 104 10.43 3.26 4.14
CA VAL A 104 9.49 2.37 3.46
C VAL A 104 8.47 1.82 4.47
N GLU A 105 8.91 1.37 5.64
CA GLU A 105 8.05 0.93 6.74
C GLU A 105 7.06 2.03 7.13
N GLY A 106 7.54 3.27 7.38
CA GLY A 106 6.65 4.39 7.70
C GLY A 106 5.66 4.77 6.58
N GLN A 107 6.02 4.57 5.31
CA GLN A 107 5.07 4.75 4.20
C GLN A 107 3.99 3.66 4.17
N ILE A 108 4.35 2.42 4.52
CA ILE A 108 3.42 1.30 4.62
C ILE A 108 2.44 1.53 5.77
N GLU A 109 2.95 1.89 6.95
CA GLU A 109 2.14 2.23 8.14
C GLU A 109 1.16 3.39 7.85
N GLY A 110 1.64 4.47 7.25
CA GLY A 110 0.81 5.62 6.87
C GLY A 110 -0.24 5.26 5.80
N GLY A 111 0.13 4.42 4.83
CA GLY A 111 -0.80 3.91 3.82
C GLY A 111 -1.89 3.04 4.41
N ILE A 112 -1.55 2.17 5.37
CA ILE A 112 -2.51 1.36 6.12
C ILE A 112 -3.47 2.26 6.90
N SER A 113 -2.96 3.30 7.56
CA SER A 113 -3.82 4.28 8.25
C SER A 113 -4.85 4.91 7.30
N MET A 114 -4.42 5.43 6.14
CA MET A 114 -5.35 5.97 5.13
C MET A 114 -6.34 4.92 4.61
N GLY A 115 -5.86 3.71 4.38
CA GLY A 115 -6.68 2.60 3.89
C GLY A 115 -7.73 2.13 4.91
N LEU A 116 -7.41 2.16 6.20
CA LEU A 116 -8.35 1.88 7.30
C LEU A 116 -9.43 2.95 7.37
N GLY A 117 -9.05 4.23 7.23
CA GLY A 117 -9.98 5.35 7.12
C GLY A 117 -10.98 5.13 5.99
N LEU A 118 -10.49 4.89 4.77
CA LEU A 118 -11.34 4.55 3.61
C LEU A 118 -12.23 3.32 3.86
N ALA A 119 -11.72 2.32 4.57
CA ALA A 119 -12.42 1.07 4.80
C ALA A 119 -13.60 1.22 5.76
N LEU A 120 -13.45 1.97 6.85
CA LEU A 120 -14.37 1.90 8.00
C LEU A 120 -14.95 3.25 8.43
N GLN A 121 -14.31 4.38 8.11
CA GLN A 121 -14.60 5.65 8.79
C GLN A 121 -14.89 6.82 7.83
N GLU A 122 -14.04 7.05 6.84
CA GLU A 122 -14.02 8.26 6.04
C GLU A 122 -15.14 8.28 4.99
N GLU A 123 -16.09 9.21 5.14
CA GLU A 123 -17.19 9.44 4.17
C GLU A 123 -17.40 10.94 3.98
N ILE A 124 -17.43 11.39 2.72
CA ILE A 124 -17.81 12.77 2.38
C ILE A 124 -19.32 12.81 2.16
N LEU A 125 -20.03 13.59 2.96
CA LEU A 125 -21.49 13.67 2.93
C LEU A 125 -21.94 14.99 2.29
N PHE A 126 -22.99 14.91 1.48
CA PHE A 126 -23.60 16.05 0.79
C PHE A 126 -25.09 16.18 1.10
N ASP A 127 -25.62 17.40 1.14
CA ASP A 127 -27.05 17.66 1.17
C ASP A 127 -27.70 17.56 -0.22
N ASP A 128 -29.03 17.67 -0.28
CA ASP A 128 -29.80 17.63 -1.53
C ASP A 128 -29.45 18.76 -2.53
N LYS A 129 -28.68 19.76 -2.09
CA LYS A 129 -28.21 20.88 -2.90
C LYS A 129 -26.75 20.74 -3.32
N GLY A 130 -26.10 19.63 -2.99
CA GLY A 130 -24.71 19.33 -3.32
C GLY A 130 -23.69 20.04 -2.41
N ARG A 131 -24.09 20.57 -1.26
CA ARG A 131 -23.16 21.16 -0.29
C ARG A 131 -22.62 20.06 0.62
N GLN A 132 -21.30 20.04 0.83
CA GLN A 132 -20.69 19.15 1.82
C GLN A 132 -21.15 19.52 3.25
N ILE A 133 -21.67 18.54 3.99
CA ILE A 133 -22.22 18.74 5.35
C ILE A 133 -21.25 18.39 6.47
N ASN A 134 -20.14 17.69 6.16
CA ASN A 134 -19.07 17.38 7.10
C ASN A 134 -17.67 17.87 6.65
N PRO A 135 -17.46 19.16 6.32
CA PRO A 135 -16.18 19.68 5.82
C PRO A 135 -15.15 19.95 6.95
N ASN A 136 -15.23 19.24 8.07
CA ASN A 136 -14.39 19.45 9.25
C ASN A 136 -13.98 18.12 9.87
N LEU A 137 -12.90 18.11 10.65
CA LEU A 137 -12.34 16.90 11.26
C LEU A 137 -13.12 16.37 12.47
N THR A 138 -14.21 17.04 12.87
CA THR A 138 -15.10 16.53 13.91
C THR A 138 -16.12 15.55 13.34
N ASN A 139 -16.59 15.81 12.13
CA ASN A 139 -17.66 15.02 11.48
C ASN A 139 -17.16 14.22 10.27
N TYR A 140 -15.98 14.54 9.74
CA TYR A 140 -15.22 13.67 8.85
C TYR A 140 -14.24 12.87 9.70
N ILE A 141 -14.62 11.64 10.01
CA ILE A 141 -13.89 10.80 10.96
C ILE A 141 -12.70 10.19 10.25
N MET A 142 -11.50 10.58 10.68
CA MET A 142 -10.25 9.96 10.28
C MET A 142 -9.74 9.05 11.40
N PRO A 143 -8.92 8.04 11.07
CA PRO A 143 -8.31 7.18 12.07
C PRO A 143 -7.47 7.97 13.08
N THR A 144 -7.66 7.66 14.34
CA THR A 144 -6.83 8.13 15.45
C THR A 144 -5.72 7.12 15.75
N SER A 145 -4.79 7.47 16.64
CA SER A 145 -3.77 6.53 17.11
C SER A 145 -4.34 5.31 17.84
N LEU A 146 -5.57 5.39 18.36
CA LEU A 146 -6.23 4.27 19.03
C LEU A 146 -6.94 3.32 18.06
N ASP A 147 -7.18 3.76 16.82
CA ASP A 147 -7.78 2.93 15.78
C ASP A 147 -6.74 2.12 15.00
N MET A 148 -5.45 2.38 15.24
CA MET A 148 -4.37 1.72 14.50
C MET A 148 -4.15 0.29 15.00
N PRO A 149 -4.18 -0.70 14.10
CA PRO A 149 -3.91 -2.10 14.46
C PRO A 149 -2.42 -2.33 14.73
N GLU A 150 -2.08 -3.52 15.22
CA GLU A 150 -0.70 -4.02 15.11
C GLU A 150 -0.33 -4.18 13.63
N ILE A 151 0.82 -3.64 13.22
CA ILE A 151 1.28 -3.67 11.82
C ILE A 151 2.58 -4.44 11.72
N GLU A 152 2.58 -5.49 10.90
CA GLU A 152 3.78 -6.24 10.53
C GLU A 152 4.14 -5.93 9.08
N VAL A 153 5.35 -5.44 8.85
CA VAL A 153 5.84 -5.06 7.52
C VAL A 153 6.88 -6.06 7.01
N ASP A 154 6.67 -6.54 5.78
CA ASP A 154 7.61 -7.32 5.00
C ASP A 154 7.95 -6.57 3.71
N ILE A 155 9.23 -6.27 3.50
CA ILE A 155 9.71 -5.63 2.27
C ILE A 155 10.22 -6.72 1.35
N VAL A 156 9.50 -6.96 0.25
CA VAL A 156 9.85 -8.00 -0.71
C VAL A 156 11.15 -7.65 -1.42
N PRO A 157 12.19 -8.50 -1.36
CA PRO A 157 13.43 -8.24 -2.06
C PRO A 157 13.24 -8.43 -3.56
N SER A 158 13.25 -7.32 -4.30
CA SER A 158 13.26 -7.34 -5.76
C SER A 158 14.22 -6.28 -6.32
N PHE A 159 14.51 -6.37 -7.62
CA PHE A 159 15.43 -5.44 -8.28
C PHE A 159 14.84 -4.97 -9.60
N ASP A 160 14.62 -3.68 -9.72
CA ASP A 160 14.19 -3.06 -10.97
C ASP A 160 15.38 -2.51 -11.76
N PRO A 161 15.66 -3.01 -12.98
CA PRO A 161 16.81 -2.56 -13.76
C PRO A 161 16.70 -1.10 -14.24
N THR A 162 15.51 -0.51 -14.22
CA THR A 162 15.26 0.89 -14.61
C THR A 162 15.31 1.84 -13.42
N GLY A 163 15.19 1.31 -12.20
CA GLY A 163 15.15 2.06 -10.96
C GLY A 163 16.53 2.45 -10.42
N PRO A 164 16.66 3.58 -9.70
CA PRO A 164 17.91 3.94 -9.04
C PRO A 164 18.25 2.88 -7.99
N PHE A 165 19.43 2.26 -8.13
CA PHE A 165 19.87 1.16 -7.26
C PHE A 165 18.91 -0.04 -7.20
N GLY A 166 18.02 -0.21 -8.18
CA GLY A 166 17.01 -1.28 -8.15
C GLY A 166 15.66 -0.91 -7.54
N ALA A 167 15.47 0.34 -7.11
CA ALA A 167 14.27 0.79 -6.39
C ALA A 167 13.07 1.05 -7.30
N LYS A 168 11.87 0.83 -6.77
CA LYS A 168 10.58 1.20 -7.35
C LYS A 168 9.84 2.20 -6.44
N GLY A 169 8.69 2.68 -6.88
CA GLY A 169 7.82 3.52 -6.05
C GLY A 169 7.19 2.74 -4.90
N VAL A 170 6.90 3.42 -3.78
CA VAL A 170 6.18 2.81 -2.65
C VAL A 170 5.08 3.71 -2.06
N GLY A 171 4.95 4.96 -2.51
CA GLY A 171 4.05 5.92 -1.85
C GLY A 171 2.56 5.55 -1.90
N GLU A 172 2.03 5.29 -3.10
CA GLU A 172 0.60 4.99 -3.30
C GLU A 172 0.21 3.52 -3.02
N PRO A 173 1.00 2.50 -3.41
CA PRO A 173 0.59 1.10 -3.29
C PRO A 173 0.40 0.59 -1.84
N THR A 174 0.75 1.40 -0.86
CA THR A 174 0.65 1.09 0.58
C THR A 174 -0.78 1.12 1.10
N SER A 175 -1.66 1.95 0.54
CA SER A 175 -3.05 2.08 0.99
C SER A 175 -4.04 1.24 0.17
N VAL A 176 -3.69 0.93 -1.08
CA VAL A 176 -4.59 0.27 -2.05
C VAL A 176 -5.19 -1.05 -1.55
N PRO A 177 -4.42 -2.01 -1.00
CA PRO A 177 -4.98 -3.31 -0.61
C PRO A 177 -5.73 -3.30 0.73
N THR A 178 -5.59 -2.26 1.56
CA THR A 178 -6.05 -2.25 2.95
C THR A 178 -7.55 -2.47 3.08
N ALA A 179 -8.36 -1.69 2.36
CA ALA A 179 -9.82 -1.81 2.45
C ALA A 179 -10.29 -3.18 1.97
N ALA A 180 -9.73 -3.68 0.86
CA ALA A 180 -10.08 -5.01 0.35
C ALA A 180 -9.73 -6.12 1.35
N ALA A 181 -8.59 -6.03 2.04
CA ALA A 181 -8.20 -6.98 3.08
C ALA A 181 -9.21 -6.97 4.23
N ILE A 182 -9.57 -5.79 4.73
CA ILE A 182 -10.57 -5.62 5.82
C ILE A 182 -11.94 -6.18 5.41
N LEU A 183 -12.47 -5.82 4.24
CA LEU A 183 -13.77 -6.33 3.78
C LEU A 183 -13.79 -7.86 3.60
N ASN A 184 -12.69 -8.45 3.15
CA ASN A 184 -12.58 -9.90 3.04
C ASN A 184 -12.53 -10.55 4.42
N ALA A 185 -11.83 -9.94 5.39
CA ALA A 185 -11.77 -10.42 6.77
C ALA A 185 -13.14 -10.33 7.47
N ILE A 186 -13.90 -9.24 7.26
CA ILE A 186 -15.30 -9.13 7.74
C ILE A 186 -16.15 -10.26 7.16
N HIS A 187 -16.03 -10.53 5.86
CA HIS A 187 -16.77 -11.61 5.22
C HIS A 187 -16.39 -12.98 5.80
N ASP A 188 -15.12 -13.23 6.08
CA ASP A 188 -14.66 -14.46 6.72
C ASP A 188 -15.23 -14.60 8.15
N ALA A 189 -15.23 -13.51 8.92
CA ALA A 189 -15.69 -13.49 10.31
C ALA A 189 -17.21 -13.76 10.46
N VAL A 190 -18.04 -13.14 9.63
CA VAL A 190 -19.51 -13.15 9.82
C VAL A 190 -20.31 -13.71 8.63
N GLY A 191 -19.65 -14.14 7.55
CA GLY A 191 -20.29 -14.67 6.34
C GLY A 191 -21.07 -13.62 5.52
N ALA A 192 -20.97 -12.35 5.90
CA ALA A 192 -21.69 -11.24 5.26
C ALA A 192 -20.76 -10.44 4.35
N ARG A 193 -21.26 -10.03 3.17
CA ARG A 193 -20.49 -9.25 2.21
C ARG A 193 -20.98 -7.80 2.17
N VAL A 194 -20.09 -6.86 2.49
CA VAL A 194 -20.32 -5.42 2.32
C VAL A 194 -19.77 -5.01 0.95
N TYR A 195 -20.55 -4.23 0.19
CA TYR A 195 -20.19 -3.81 -1.18
C TYR A 195 -20.06 -2.28 -1.32
N ALA A 196 -20.26 -1.55 -0.23
CA ALA A 196 -20.20 -0.09 -0.21
C ALA A 196 -19.28 0.36 0.92
N LEU A 197 -18.31 1.21 0.58
CA LEU A 197 -17.42 1.85 1.52
C LEU A 197 -17.95 3.23 1.95
N PRO A 198 -17.57 3.71 3.15
CA PRO A 198 -16.95 2.92 4.21
C PRO A 198 -17.93 1.86 4.73
N ALA A 199 -17.41 0.72 5.19
CA ALA A 199 -18.14 -0.36 5.82
C ALA A 199 -18.48 0.01 7.28
N THR A 200 -19.34 1.01 7.43
CA THR A 200 -19.83 1.47 8.74
C THR A 200 -20.54 0.35 9.49
N ALA A 201 -20.60 0.44 10.81
CA ALA A 201 -21.28 -0.55 11.65
C ALA A 201 -22.73 -0.82 11.19
N GLU A 202 -23.46 0.23 10.79
CA GLU A 202 -24.80 0.10 10.23
C GLU A 202 -24.83 -0.74 8.95
N LYS A 203 -23.91 -0.50 8.01
CA LYS A 203 -23.82 -1.24 6.73
C LYS A 203 -23.40 -2.69 6.99
N VAL A 204 -22.48 -2.94 7.92
CA VAL A 204 -22.05 -4.29 8.32
C VAL A 204 -23.22 -5.05 8.97
N LEU A 205 -23.88 -4.46 9.97
CA LEU A 205 -25.04 -5.08 10.64
C LEU A 205 -26.18 -5.37 9.67
N ALA A 206 -26.46 -4.46 8.74
CA ALA A 206 -27.46 -4.69 7.69
C ALA A 206 -27.08 -5.88 6.80
N ALA A 207 -25.81 -6.01 6.41
CA ALA A 207 -25.31 -7.13 5.64
C ALA A 207 -25.43 -8.46 6.40
N ILE A 208 -25.08 -8.48 7.70
CA ILE A 208 -25.22 -9.65 8.58
C ILE A 208 -26.69 -10.09 8.67
N LYS A 209 -27.61 -9.16 8.93
CA LYS A 209 -29.06 -9.45 8.99
C LYS A 209 -29.58 -10.00 7.66
N ALA A 210 -29.12 -9.44 6.54
CA ALA A 210 -29.50 -9.90 5.22
C ALA A 210 -29.02 -11.33 4.94
N ALA A 211 -27.76 -11.65 5.27
CA ALA A 211 -27.18 -12.99 5.11
C ALA A 211 -27.95 -14.02 5.95
N ARG A 212 -28.18 -13.75 7.25
CA ARG A 212 -28.94 -14.64 8.15
C ARG A 212 -30.37 -14.91 7.67
N ALA A 213 -31.03 -13.89 7.11
CA ALA A 213 -32.37 -14.04 6.55
C ALA A 213 -32.40 -14.92 5.29
N GLN A 214 -31.32 -14.94 4.50
CA GLN A 214 -31.18 -15.83 3.33
C GLN A 214 -30.96 -17.28 3.77
N ASP A 215 -30.12 -17.51 4.77
CA ASP A 215 -29.89 -18.86 5.33
C ASP A 215 -31.17 -19.46 5.91
N THR A 216 -31.96 -18.65 6.62
CA THR A 216 -33.24 -19.08 7.19
C THR A 216 -34.24 -19.51 6.12
N LYS A 217 -34.22 -18.87 4.94
CA LYS A 217 -35.07 -19.22 3.79
C LYS A 217 -34.60 -20.48 3.05
N GLN A 218 -33.35 -20.89 3.22
CA GLN A 218 -32.77 -22.07 2.55
C GLN A 218 -32.89 -23.36 3.37
N LEU A 219 -33.34 -23.32 4.63
CA LEU A 219 -33.62 -24.51 5.43
C LEU A 219 -34.76 -25.33 4.78
N PRO A 220 -34.54 -26.62 4.44
CA PRO A 220 -35.58 -27.44 3.83
C PRO A 220 -36.71 -27.68 4.84
N GLY A 221 -37.93 -27.34 4.44
CA GLY A 221 -39.15 -27.63 5.20
C GLY A 221 -39.19 -29.11 5.60
N ALA A 222 -39.64 -29.36 6.84
CA ALA A 222 -39.73 -30.68 7.44
C ALA A 222 -40.19 -31.75 6.44
N LYS A 223 -39.41 -32.84 6.33
CA LYS A 223 -39.79 -34.02 5.54
C LYS A 223 -41.20 -34.47 5.96
N PRO A 224 -42.12 -34.73 5.02
CA PRO A 224 -43.41 -35.31 5.38
C PRO A 224 -43.17 -36.66 6.05
N ALA A 225 -43.83 -36.90 7.18
CA ALA A 225 -43.78 -38.16 7.89
C ALA A 225 -44.12 -39.30 6.93
N LEU A 226 -43.23 -40.29 6.83
CA LEU A 226 -43.45 -41.49 6.04
C LEU A 226 -44.61 -42.29 6.66
N THR A 227 -45.83 -42.10 6.16
CA THR A 227 -46.95 -43.01 6.39
C THR A 227 -47.05 -43.97 5.21
N GLY A 228 -46.33 -45.09 5.30
CA GLY A 228 -46.51 -46.26 4.43
C GLY A 228 -46.85 -47.49 5.29
N PRO A 229 -47.80 -48.35 4.88
CA PRO A 229 -48.31 -49.42 5.72
C PRO A 229 -47.29 -50.56 5.84
N VAL A 230 -47.29 -51.18 7.02
CA VAL A 230 -46.57 -52.42 7.30
C VAL A 230 -47.14 -53.53 6.42
N ALA A 231 -46.27 -54.19 5.65
CA ALA A 231 -46.50 -55.48 4.99
C ALA A 231 -45.25 -56.33 5.16
#